data_AF-W1NC90-F1
#
_entry.id   AF-W1NC90-F1
#
_cell.length_a   1.000
_cell.length_b   1.000
_cell.length_c   1.000
_cell.angle_alpha   90.00
_cell.angle_beta   90.00
_cell.angle_gamma   90.00
#
_symmetry.space_group_name_H-M   'P 1'
#
loop_
_entity.id
_entity.type
_entity.pdbx_description
1 polymer ?
#
loop_
_entity_poly.entity_id
_entity_poly.type
_entity_poly.pdbx_seq_one_letter_code
_entity_poly.pdbx_strand_id
1 'polypeptide(L)'
;MKQELEKRLTEAVASGDAGLIMQVLGSIAQKKGGMLELAETTGLSRGNLYRTFWDQANPKLEVLLAILEALDLELKIEVKQARRV
;
A
#
# COMPACT_ATOMS: atom_id res chain seq x y z
N MET A 1 11.00 9.76 11.58
CA MET A 1 10.53 9.49 10.19
C MET A 1 9.68 8.24 10.06
N LYS A 2 10.05 7.11 10.69
CA LYS A 2 9.24 5.86 10.65
C LYS A 2 7.81 6.07 11.20
N GLN A 3 7.71 6.67 12.38
CA GLN A 3 6.45 7.02 13.06
C GLN A 3 5.48 7.90 12.22
N GLU A 4 6.02 8.81 11.41
CA GLU A 4 5.19 9.72 10.60
C GLU A 4 4.49 8.99 9.45
N LEU A 5 5.16 8.03 8.80
CA LEU A 5 4.55 7.23 7.74
C LEU A 5 3.55 6.22 8.27
N GLU A 6 3.81 5.63 9.43
CA GLU A 6 2.88 4.72 10.12
C GLU A 6 1.57 5.45 10.47
N LYS A 7 1.66 6.68 11.00
CA LYS A 7 0.50 7.54 11.26
C LYS A 7 -0.29 7.86 9.99
N ARG A 8 0.40 8.29 8.93
CA ARG A 8 -0.24 8.61 7.65
C ARG A 8 -0.91 7.39 7.00
N LEU A 9 -0.32 6.20 7.13
CA LEU A 9 -0.92 4.96 6.62
C LEU A 9 -2.20 4.62 7.40
N THR A 10 -2.16 4.78 8.72
CA THR A 10 -3.34 4.58 9.59
C THR A 10 -4.47 5.52 9.20
N GLU A 11 -4.17 6.82 9.02
CA GLU A 11 -5.14 7.83 8.60
C GLU A 11 -5.71 7.54 7.20
N ALA A 12 -4.85 7.11 6.26
CA ALA A 12 -5.26 6.74 4.91
C ALA A 12 -6.19 5.51 4.89
N VAL A 13 -5.88 4.49 5.69
CA VAL A 13 -6.76 3.30 5.81
C VAL A 13 -8.08 3.66 6.47
N ALA A 14 -8.06 4.54 7.49
CA ALA A 14 -9.27 4.99 8.17
C ALA A 14 -10.20 5.83 7.27
N SER A 15 -9.67 6.54 6.26
CA SER A 15 -10.49 7.31 5.33
C SER A 15 -11.27 6.44 4.35
N GLY A 16 -10.81 5.21 4.09
CA GLY A 16 -11.37 4.34 3.05
C GLY A 16 -11.09 4.79 1.62
N ASP A 17 -10.24 5.79 1.42
CA ASP A 17 -9.83 6.27 0.09
C ASP A 17 -8.70 5.41 -0.46
N ALA A 18 -9.03 4.56 -1.44
CA ALA A 18 -8.06 3.68 -2.09
C ALA A 18 -6.88 4.44 -2.72
N GLY A 19 -7.12 5.61 -3.31
CA GLY A 19 -6.06 6.42 -3.93
C GLY A 19 -5.09 6.96 -2.89
N LEU A 20 -5.61 7.46 -1.77
CA LEU A 20 -4.78 7.92 -0.66
C LEU A 20 -3.95 6.79 -0.04
N ILE A 21 -4.54 5.60 0.15
CA ILE A 21 -3.83 4.41 0.64
C ILE A 21 -2.68 4.07 -0.31
N MET A 22 -2.93 4.02 -1.62
CA MET A 22 -1.90 3.72 -2.62
C MET A 22 -0.77 4.75 -2.62
N GLN A 23 -1.08 6.06 -2.53
CA GLN A 23 -0.05 7.10 -2.47
C GLN A 23 0.84 7.01 -1.22
N VAL A 24 0.25 6.65 -0.07
CA VAL A 24 1.03 6.46 1.17
C VAL A 24 1.91 5.22 1.06
N LEU A 25 1.41 4.11 0.51
CA LEU A 25 2.21 2.91 0.23
C LEU A 25 3.37 3.21 -0.73
N GLY A 26 3.14 3.99 -1.79
CA GLY A 26 4.20 4.44 -2.69
C GLY A 26 5.25 5.31 -2.01
N SER A 27 4.83 6.15 -1.07
CA SER A 27 5.75 6.95 -0.24
C SER A 27 6.59 6.08 0.70
N ILE A 28 6.03 5.00 1.26
CA ILE A 28 6.75 4.02 2.07
C ILE A 28 7.77 3.28 1.21
N ALA A 29 7.35 2.80 0.04
CA ALA A 29 8.20 2.11 -0.93
C ALA A 29 9.41 2.96 -1.34
N GLN A 30 9.22 4.27 -1.61
CA GLN A 30 10.33 5.16 -1.91
C GLN A 30 11.36 5.26 -0.79
N LYS A 31 10.93 5.20 0.48
CA LYS A 31 11.83 5.33 1.62
C LYS A 31 12.51 4.01 2.02
N LYS A 32 11.89 2.86 1.76
CA LYS A 32 12.42 1.56 2.15
C LYS A 32 13.58 1.12 1.26
N GLY A 33 13.47 1.38 -0.04
CA GLY A 33 14.45 0.93 -1.05
C GLY A 33 14.26 1.53 -2.44
N GLY A 34 13.16 2.26 -2.66
CA GLY A 34 12.82 2.81 -3.96
C GLY A 34 12.06 1.83 -4.85
N MET A 35 11.69 2.30 -6.05
CA MET A 35 10.90 1.48 -6.98
C MET A 35 11.71 0.38 -7.67
N LEU A 36 13.05 0.48 -7.69
CA LEU A 36 13.90 -0.56 -8.29
C LEU A 36 13.86 -1.82 -7.44
N GLU A 37 14.14 -1.70 -6.15
CA GLU A 37 14.07 -2.83 -5.21
C GLU A 37 12.65 -3.41 -5.16
N LEU A 38 11.63 -2.55 -5.11
CA LEU A 38 10.24 -3.01 -5.13
C LEU A 38 9.90 -3.75 -6.43
N ALA A 39 10.41 -3.30 -7.57
CA ALA A 39 10.21 -3.97 -8.86
C ALA A 39 10.84 -5.37 -8.88
N GLU A 40 12.04 -5.52 -8.32
CA GLU A 40 12.73 -6.81 -8.22
C GLU A 40 11.97 -7.77 -7.31
N THR A 41 11.48 -7.30 -6.16
CA THR A 41 10.75 -8.14 -5.20
C THR A 41 9.36 -8.52 -5.70
N THR A 42 8.65 -7.61 -6.36
CA THR A 42 7.26 -7.84 -6.82
C THR A 42 7.15 -8.41 -8.23
N GLY A 43 8.24 -8.41 -9.01
CA GLY A 43 8.23 -8.76 -10.43
C GLY A 43 7.52 -7.74 -11.33
N LEU A 44 7.12 -6.58 -10.81
CA LEU A 44 6.45 -5.51 -11.55
C LEU A 44 7.46 -4.54 -12.14
N SER A 45 7.16 -3.97 -13.30
CA SER A 45 8.00 -2.89 -13.84
C SER A 45 7.89 -1.63 -12.96
N ARG A 46 8.97 -0.84 -12.87
CA ARG A 46 8.96 0.47 -12.20
C ARG A 46 7.82 1.37 -12.71
N GLY A 47 7.56 1.35 -14.02
CA GLY A 47 6.45 2.10 -14.63
C GLY A 47 5.08 1.62 -14.13
N ASN A 48 4.87 0.30 -14.01
CA ASN A 48 3.64 -0.23 -13.41
C ASN A 48 3.49 0.21 -11.96
N LEU A 49 4.57 0.19 -11.18
CA LEU A 49 4.55 0.63 -9.78
C LEU A 49 4.17 2.11 -9.65
N TYR A 50 4.75 2.99 -10.47
CA TYR A 50 4.39 4.41 -10.47
C TYR A 50 2.91 4.62 -10.80
N ARG A 51 2.38 3.95 -11.83
CA ARG A 51 0.96 4.03 -12.16
C ARG A 51 0.08 3.46 -11.04
N THR A 52 0.54 2.38 -10.40
CA THR A 52 -0.16 1.74 -9.28
C THR A 52 -0.33 2.71 -8.11
N PHE A 53 0.70 3.47 -7.78
CA PHE A 53 0.69 4.34 -6.61
C PHE A 53 0.14 5.76 -6.86
N TRP A 54 0.31 6.32 -8.06
CA TRP A 54 0.01 7.74 -8.31
C TRP A 54 -1.00 8.01 -9.44
N ASP A 55 -1.30 7.06 -10.32
CA ASP A 55 -2.26 7.27 -11.43
C ASP A 55 -3.66 6.72 -11.12
N GLN A 56 -4.03 6.62 -9.84
CA GLN A 56 -5.31 6.05 -9.39
C GLN A 56 -5.64 4.68 -10.00
N ALA A 57 -4.61 3.89 -10.30
CA ALA A 57 -4.84 2.54 -10.79
C ALA A 57 -5.54 1.70 -9.72
N ASN A 58 -6.37 0.75 -10.15
CA ASN A 58 -7.01 -0.23 -9.29
C ASN A 58 -6.22 -1.55 -9.35
N PRO A 59 -5.15 -1.72 -8.56
CA PRO A 59 -4.37 -2.95 -8.60
C PRO A 59 -5.26 -4.14 -8.24
N LYS A 60 -5.01 -5.27 -8.91
CA LYS A 60 -5.60 -6.54 -8.46
C LYS A 60 -5.14 -6.85 -7.04
N LEU A 61 -5.96 -7.58 -6.29
CA LEU A 61 -5.62 -7.99 -4.92
C LEU A 61 -4.27 -8.70 -4.84
N GLU A 62 -3.95 -9.57 -5.80
CA GLU A 62 -2.65 -10.25 -5.92
C GLU A 62 -1.47 -9.27 -5.93
N VAL A 63 -1.59 -8.18 -6.69
CA VAL A 63 -0.57 -7.13 -6.79
C VAL A 63 -0.46 -6.36 -5.48
N LEU A 64 -1.60 -6.03 -4.86
CA LEU A 64 -1.62 -5.36 -3.57
C LEU A 64 -0.92 -6.20 -2.49
N LEU A 65 -1.23 -7.49 -2.41
CA LEU A 65 -0.62 -8.40 -1.44
C LEU A 65 0.90 -8.50 -1.64
N ALA A 66 1.37 -8.64 -2.88
CA ALA A 66 2.80 -8.66 -3.18
C ALA A 66 3.50 -7.35 -2.78
N ILE A 67 2.85 -6.19 -2.99
CA ILE A 67 3.37 -4.90 -2.55
C ILE A 67 3.45 -4.84 -1.02
N LEU A 68 2.41 -5.25 -0.30
CA LEU A 68 2.40 -5.24 1.16
C LEU A 68 3.52 -6.12 1.72
N GLU A 69 3.69 -7.33 1.20
CA GLU A 69 4.76 -8.25 1.58
C GLU A 69 6.15 -7.64 1.34
N ALA A 70 6.38 -7.09 0.15
CA ALA A 70 7.64 -6.40 -0.17
C ALA A 70 7.94 -5.19 0.74
N LEU A 71 6.90 -4.60 1.35
CA LEU A 71 7.01 -3.48 2.29
C LEU A 71 7.07 -3.91 3.75
N ASP A 72 7.16 -5.21 4.07
CA ASP A 72 7.05 -5.78 5.42
C ASP A 72 5.74 -5.40 6.13
N LEU A 73 4.65 -5.31 5.37
CA LEU A 73 3.31 -4.99 5.86
C LEU A 73 2.41 -6.23 5.80
N GLU A 74 1.54 -6.37 6.80
CA GLU A 74 0.59 -7.47 6.89
C GLU A 74 -0.85 -6.94 6.75
N LEU A 75 -1.65 -7.56 5.88
CA LEU A 75 -3.09 -7.28 5.78
C LEU A 75 -3.85 -8.11 6.81
N LYS A 76 -4.54 -7.46 7.74
CA LYS A 76 -5.45 -8.11 8.69
C LYS A 76 -6.90 -7.84 8.32
N ILE A 77 -7.69 -8.90 8.28
CA ILE A 77 -9.14 -8.85 8.04
C ILE A 77 -9.84 -9.28 9.32
N GLU A 78 -10.68 -8.40 9.85
CA GLU A 78 -11.48 -8.66 11.04
C GLU A 78 -12.96 -8.59 10.69
N VAL A 79 -13.75 -9.51 11.23
CA VAL A 79 -15.21 -9.42 11.16
C VAL A 79 -15.61 -8.22 11.99
N LYS A 80 -16.13 -7.16 11.34
CA LYS A 80 -16.77 -6.06 12.07
C LYS A 80 -17.86 -6.66 12.93
N GLN A 81 -17.77 -6.49 14.25
CA GLN A 81 -18.87 -6.88 15.13
C GLN A 81 -20.11 -6.21 14.58
N ALA A 82 -21.07 -7.02 14.13
CA ALA A 82 -22.31 -6.53 13.58
C ALA A 82 -22.85 -5.51 14.55
N ARG A 83 -23.13 -4.29 14.08
CA ARG A 83 -23.94 -3.35 14.84
C ARG A 83 -25.24 -4.11 15.09
N ARG A 84 -25.43 -4.61 16.33
CA ARG A 84 -26.65 -5.32 16.73
C ARG A 84 -27.80 -4.42 16.29
N VAL A 85 -28.55 -4.88 15.29
CA VAL A 85 -29.80 -4.25 14.86
C VAL A 85 -30.85 -4.57 15.91
#